data_AF-A0A7C8I2K8-F1
#
_entry.id   AF-A0A7C8I2K8-F1
#
_cell.length_a   1.000
_cell.length_b   1.000
_cell.length_c   1.000
_cell.angle_alpha   90.00
_cell.angle_beta   90.00
_cell.angle_gamma   90.00
#
_symmetry.space_group_name_H-M   'P 1'
#
loop_
_entity.id
_entity.type
_entity.pdbx_description
1 polymer ?
#
loop_
_entity_poly.entity_id
_entity_poly.type
_entity_poly.pdbx_seq_one_letter_code
_entity_poly.pdbx_strand_id
1 'polypeptide(L)'
;MEARAWIPVGPPVAHPLPSYWHDPKSPLANVIEPEPDKATVPYDYAVIGSGISGTLVTFNLLQQDSSARIVMLEAREACGGATGRNGGHTKAASYRTYLQHRRDLGVEEALKIARLEYANIKETHKLAQELDIRCENQLCSTVDIIYDDETFDQGKVAIEQLKADATEEERQNDEMACYSIYEKGESILQQFYVSVKNGNLEVQKIEQPTGAFQYLAGRINAYRFSTSILKVCVRKGLQLCTNTPVHSILQSAEYSTEAPIYDVFTQYNTIQARTVILATNGYTAHLISSLQGVIVPLRGQITVQRPGAATKLPDPLPTTYSFIYRDGYEYMIPRPLPEGGQHMIIGGGLGRQPEDGAGEFGTVDDSSLNPAISKYLRNSLVGYFGAENWGESPEESHSRVVQEWTGIMGATADGRPFVGEMPSQKGIWISAGFNGHGRFWG
;
A
#
# COMPACT_ATOMS: atom_id res chain seq x y z
N MET A 1 2.57 2.04 22.42
CA MET A 1 2.88 2.64 21.11
C MET A 1 4.03 3.66 21.18
N GLU A 2 3.96 4.68 22.06
CA GLU A 2 4.97 5.77 22.13
C GLU A 2 6.42 5.29 22.25
N ALA A 3 6.73 4.36 23.16
CA ALA A 3 8.10 3.86 23.32
C ALA A 3 8.66 3.20 22.04
N ARG A 4 7.80 2.60 21.21
CA ARG A 4 8.20 1.92 19.97
C ARG A 4 8.40 2.89 18.81
N ALA A 5 7.73 4.04 18.83
CA ALA A 5 7.93 5.12 17.86
C ALA A 5 9.36 5.71 17.93
N TRP A 6 10.04 5.53 19.06
CA TRP A 6 11.41 5.98 19.31
C TRP A 6 12.48 4.89 19.12
N ILE A 7 12.13 3.70 18.64
CA ILE A 7 13.12 2.72 18.19
C ILE A 7 13.85 3.33 16.98
N PRO A 8 15.20 3.42 17.01
CA PRO A 8 15.95 4.02 15.91
C PRO A 8 15.67 3.33 14.57
N VAL A 9 15.28 4.11 13.56
CA VAL A 9 15.01 3.56 12.23
C VAL A 9 16.32 3.25 11.52
N GLY A 10 16.54 1.97 11.23
CA GLY A 10 17.67 1.48 10.45
C GLY A 10 17.36 1.35 8.95
N PRO A 11 18.36 0.99 8.14
CA PRO A 11 18.15 0.66 6.73
C PRO A 11 17.32 -0.62 6.57
N PRO A 12 16.75 -0.89 5.38
CA PRO A 12 16.11 -2.17 5.08
C PRO A 12 17.04 -3.36 5.34
N VAL A 13 16.51 -4.45 5.89
CA VAL A 13 17.29 -5.68 6.09
C VAL A 13 17.67 -6.31 4.74
N ALA A 14 18.86 -6.93 4.69
CA ALA A 14 19.45 -7.45 3.45
C ALA A 14 18.69 -8.65 2.86
N HIS A 15 18.05 -9.47 3.70
CA HIS A 15 17.40 -10.72 3.30
C HIS A 15 15.92 -10.72 3.71
N PRO A 16 15.04 -9.94 3.04
CA PRO A 16 13.61 -10.00 3.31
C PRO A 16 13.04 -11.37 2.92
N LEU A 17 11.87 -11.71 3.48
CA LEU A 17 11.09 -12.85 2.99
C LEU A 17 10.76 -12.67 1.50
N PRO A 18 10.69 -13.75 0.70
CA PRO A 18 10.24 -13.66 -0.68
C PRO A 18 8.80 -13.13 -0.74
N SER A 19 8.52 -12.23 -1.67
CA SER A 19 7.16 -11.75 -1.94
C SER A 19 6.55 -12.52 -3.10
N TYR A 20 5.27 -12.89 -2.95
CA TYR A 20 4.49 -13.56 -4.00
C TYR A 20 4.41 -12.74 -5.31
N TRP A 21 4.53 -11.41 -5.21
CA TRP A 21 4.46 -10.52 -6.38
C TRP A 21 5.74 -10.47 -7.19
N HIS A 22 6.86 -10.90 -6.63
CA HIS A 22 8.17 -10.86 -7.28
C HIS A 22 8.39 -12.08 -8.19
N ASP A 23 7.36 -12.87 -8.48
CA ASP A 23 7.43 -14.00 -9.40
C ASP A 23 6.60 -13.77 -10.69
N PRO A 24 7.25 -13.62 -11.86
CA PRO A 24 8.70 -13.52 -12.05
C PRO A 24 9.22 -12.15 -11.63
N LYS A 25 10.52 -12.07 -11.33
CA LYS A 25 11.20 -10.81 -11.02
C LYS A 25 11.22 -9.89 -12.24
N SER A 26 11.17 -8.59 -11.99
CA SER A 26 11.39 -7.60 -13.05
C SER A 26 12.82 -7.73 -13.59
N PRO A 27 13.05 -7.54 -14.91
CA PRO A 27 14.40 -7.36 -15.45
C PRO A 27 15.17 -6.20 -14.79
N LEU A 28 14.47 -5.24 -14.19
CA LEU A 28 15.07 -4.12 -13.46
C LEU A 28 15.41 -4.44 -12.00
N ALA A 29 15.12 -5.65 -11.50
CA ALA A 29 15.25 -5.97 -10.08
C ALA A 29 16.66 -5.71 -9.53
N ASN A 30 17.71 -6.03 -10.30
CA ASN A 30 19.10 -5.90 -9.89
C ASN A 30 19.94 -5.06 -10.87
N VAL A 31 19.34 -4.04 -11.48
CA VAL A 31 20.06 -3.14 -12.39
C VAL A 31 20.91 -2.17 -11.59
N ILE A 32 22.20 -2.14 -11.92
CA ILE A 32 23.14 -1.11 -11.51
C ILE A 32 23.65 -0.50 -12.81
N GLU A 33 23.14 0.67 -13.17
CA GLU A 33 23.69 1.41 -14.31
C GLU A 33 25.13 1.83 -13.99
N PRO A 34 26.09 1.66 -14.91
CA PRO A 34 27.50 1.54 -14.55
C PRO A 34 28.17 2.84 -14.08
N GLU A 35 27.58 4.03 -14.21
CA GLU A 35 28.31 5.29 -13.98
C GLU A 35 27.49 6.44 -13.37
N PRO A 36 27.14 6.41 -12.08
CA PRO A 36 26.78 7.63 -11.35
C PRO A 36 27.96 8.61 -11.21
N ASP A 37 29.20 8.08 -11.16
CA ASP A 37 30.41 8.83 -10.80
C ASP A 37 31.12 9.57 -11.94
N LYS A 38 30.74 9.34 -13.21
CA LYS A 38 31.37 10.08 -14.32
C LYS A 38 30.70 11.42 -14.62
N ALA A 39 29.64 11.76 -13.90
CA ALA A 39 28.98 13.03 -14.02
C ALA A 39 29.84 14.13 -13.39
N THR A 40 30.52 14.93 -14.22
CA THR A 40 31.16 16.19 -13.77
C THR A 40 30.14 17.30 -13.42
N VAL A 41 28.84 16.99 -13.55
CA VAL A 41 27.73 17.92 -13.35
C VAL A 41 26.73 17.25 -12.41
N PRO A 42 26.28 17.94 -11.34
CA PRO A 42 25.24 17.44 -10.46
C PRO A 42 23.98 17.01 -11.22
N TYR A 43 23.29 15.98 -10.73
CA TYR A 43 21.97 15.62 -11.20
C TYR A 43 20.97 16.73 -10.89
N ASP A 44 19.93 16.85 -11.71
CA ASP A 44 18.82 17.74 -11.39
C ASP A 44 18.01 17.18 -10.22
N TYR A 45 17.82 15.85 -10.23
CA TYR A 45 17.07 15.13 -9.20
C TYR A 45 17.75 13.82 -8.79
N ALA A 46 17.91 13.60 -7.48
CA ALA A 46 18.19 12.30 -6.89
C ALA A 46 16.93 11.78 -6.17
N VAL A 47 16.36 10.68 -6.65
CA VAL A 47 15.19 10.04 -6.04
C VAL A 47 15.63 8.85 -5.21
N ILE A 48 15.31 8.84 -3.92
CA ILE A 48 15.72 7.77 -3.01
C ILE A 48 14.51 6.88 -2.73
N GLY A 49 14.56 5.64 -3.22
CA GLY A 49 13.49 4.66 -3.16
C GLY A 49 12.77 4.47 -4.50
N SER A 50 12.75 3.23 -4.99
CA SER A 50 12.13 2.86 -6.28
C SER A 50 10.69 2.37 -6.15
N GLY A 51 10.06 2.59 -4.99
CA GLY A 51 8.63 2.30 -4.80
C GLY A 51 7.72 3.07 -5.76
N ILE A 52 6.41 2.86 -5.63
CA ILE A 52 5.40 3.49 -6.49
C ILE A 52 5.52 5.02 -6.50
N SER A 53 5.71 5.64 -5.33
CA SER A 53 5.88 7.10 -5.21
C SER A 53 7.14 7.59 -5.95
N GLY A 54 8.32 7.01 -5.68
CA GLY A 54 9.54 7.39 -6.39
C GLY A 54 9.43 7.19 -7.90
N THR A 55 8.82 6.08 -8.32
CA THR A 55 8.57 5.78 -9.73
C THR A 55 7.65 6.81 -10.41
N LEU A 56 6.51 7.15 -9.78
CA LEU A 56 5.54 8.09 -10.35
C LEU A 56 6.05 9.53 -10.33
N VAL A 57 6.79 9.93 -9.29
CA VAL A 57 7.48 11.23 -9.26
C VAL A 57 8.47 11.32 -10.43
N THR A 58 9.34 10.32 -10.60
CA THR A 58 10.29 10.30 -11.73
C THR A 58 9.58 10.29 -13.07
N PHE A 59 8.51 9.51 -13.22
CA PHE A 59 7.71 9.48 -14.45
C PHE A 59 7.19 10.88 -14.78
N ASN A 60 6.56 11.57 -13.82
CA ASN A 60 6.03 12.91 -14.02
C ASN A 60 7.12 13.95 -14.32
N LEU A 61 8.27 13.88 -13.65
CA LEU A 61 9.42 14.75 -13.95
C LEU A 61 9.88 14.58 -15.41
N LEU A 62 10.03 13.34 -15.88
CA LEU A 62 10.43 13.06 -17.28
C LEU A 62 9.33 13.36 -18.31
N GLN A 63 8.07 13.45 -17.89
CA GLN A 63 6.97 13.93 -18.74
C GLN A 63 7.02 15.45 -18.91
N GLN A 64 7.39 16.18 -17.86
CA GLN A 64 7.50 17.64 -17.89
C GLN A 64 8.79 18.12 -18.55
N ASP A 65 9.92 17.45 -18.24
CA ASP A 65 11.22 17.74 -18.81
C ASP A 65 11.96 16.43 -19.14
N SER A 66 11.92 16.03 -20.42
CA SER A 66 12.60 14.83 -20.90
C SER A 66 14.12 14.94 -20.90
N SER A 67 14.69 16.14 -20.68
CA SER A 67 16.13 16.36 -20.62
C SER A 67 16.69 16.34 -19.20
N ALA A 68 15.81 16.29 -18.19
CA ALA A 68 16.20 16.25 -16.78
C ALA A 68 17.12 15.07 -16.47
N ARG A 69 18.24 15.34 -15.80
CA ARG A 69 19.17 14.32 -15.34
C ARG A 69 18.68 13.77 -14.01
N ILE A 70 18.14 12.55 -14.03
CA ILE A 70 17.58 11.91 -12.84
C ILE A 70 18.35 10.63 -12.53
N VAL A 71 18.73 10.49 -11.26
CA VAL A 71 19.23 9.24 -10.69
C VAL A 71 18.26 8.73 -9.63
N MET A 72 17.99 7.44 -9.64
CA MET A 72 17.17 6.77 -8.63
C MET A 72 18.00 5.73 -7.90
N LEU A 73 18.03 5.82 -6.57
CA LEU A 73 18.81 4.96 -5.68
C LEU A 73 17.88 4.08 -4.87
N GLU A 74 18.05 2.77 -4.97
CA GLU A 74 17.25 1.77 -4.26
C GLU A 74 18.19 0.89 -3.42
N ALA A 75 17.86 0.75 -2.13
CA ALA A 75 18.69 0.01 -1.18
C ALA A 75 18.69 -1.51 -1.44
N ARG A 76 17.62 -2.05 -2.03
CA ARG A 76 17.48 -3.48 -2.36
C ARG A 76 17.20 -3.66 -3.86
N GLU A 77 16.37 -4.63 -4.20
CA GLU A 77 15.85 -4.81 -5.54
C GLU A 77 14.80 -3.74 -5.89
N ALA A 78 14.71 -3.37 -7.18
CA ALA A 78 13.72 -2.40 -7.66
C ALA A 78 12.29 -2.77 -7.21
N CYS A 79 11.56 -1.79 -6.67
CA CYS A 79 10.23 -1.92 -6.07
C CYS A 79 10.13 -2.96 -4.93
N GLY A 80 11.25 -3.38 -4.32
CA GLY A 80 11.29 -4.47 -3.32
C GLY A 80 10.82 -4.09 -1.91
N GLY A 81 10.42 -2.85 -1.68
CA GLY A 81 9.83 -2.37 -0.42
C GLY A 81 8.32 -2.61 -0.32
N ALA A 82 7.60 -1.68 0.30
CA ALA A 82 6.14 -1.76 0.49
C ALA A 82 5.36 -2.00 -0.82
N THR A 83 5.82 -1.42 -1.94
CA THR A 83 5.17 -1.54 -3.25
C THR A 83 5.13 -2.97 -3.78
N GLY A 84 6.22 -3.74 -3.64
CA GLY A 84 6.28 -5.14 -4.05
C GLY A 84 5.68 -6.11 -3.04
N ARG A 85 5.20 -5.62 -1.88
CA ARG A 85 4.84 -6.43 -0.71
C ARG A 85 3.44 -6.15 -0.15
N ASN A 86 2.63 -5.32 -0.80
CA ASN A 86 1.25 -5.04 -0.39
C ASN A 86 0.24 -6.09 -0.92
N GLY A 87 -1.05 -5.92 -0.65
CA GLY A 87 -2.09 -6.86 -1.07
C GLY A 87 -2.67 -6.64 -2.48
N GLY A 88 -2.19 -5.65 -3.25
CA GLY A 88 -2.64 -5.38 -4.62
C GLY A 88 -3.99 -4.65 -4.75
N HIS A 89 -4.57 -4.18 -3.64
CA HIS A 89 -5.87 -3.51 -3.59
C HIS A 89 -5.76 -2.01 -3.94
N THR A 90 -6.63 -1.48 -4.81
CA THR A 90 -6.87 -0.04 -5.01
C THR A 90 -8.28 0.30 -4.50
N LYS A 91 -8.40 0.99 -3.38
CA LYS A 91 -9.67 1.24 -2.68
C LYS A 91 -9.68 2.50 -1.81
N ALA A 92 -10.59 3.43 -2.07
CA ALA A 92 -10.79 4.63 -1.25
C ALA A 92 -11.90 4.38 -0.23
N ALA A 93 -11.56 3.94 0.98
CA ALA A 93 -12.52 3.75 2.06
C ALA A 93 -12.87 5.09 2.77
N SER A 94 -13.12 6.15 1.99
CA SER A 94 -13.16 7.53 2.47
C SER A 94 -14.20 7.75 3.57
N TYR A 95 -15.32 7.01 3.57
CA TYR A 95 -16.32 7.10 4.65
C TYR A 95 -15.72 6.84 6.04
N ARG A 96 -14.66 6.02 6.16
CA ARG A 96 -14.03 5.71 7.46
C ARG A 96 -13.29 6.90 8.07
N THR A 97 -12.81 7.83 7.26
CA THR A 97 -12.01 8.99 7.69
C THR A 97 -12.74 10.32 7.47
N TYR A 98 -13.79 10.33 6.66
CA TYR A 98 -14.48 11.55 6.23
C TYR A 98 -14.97 12.42 7.40
N LEU A 99 -15.64 11.83 8.39
CA LEU A 99 -16.14 12.58 9.55
C LEU A 99 -15.01 13.19 10.39
N GLN A 100 -13.86 12.52 10.46
CA GLN A 100 -12.68 13.05 11.15
C GLN A 100 -12.06 14.19 10.35
N HIS A 101 -11.85 14.01 9.04
CA HIS A 101 -11.34 15.07 8.15
C HIS A 101 -12.24 16.31 8.15
N ARG A 102 -13.56 16.11 8.08
CA ARG A 102 -14.54 17.20 8.14
C ARG A 102 -14.43 17.99 9.44
N ARG A 103 -14.23 17.33 10.57
CA ARG A 103 -14.07 17.96 11.89
C ARG A 103 -12.76 18.75 11.99
N ASP A 104 -11.66 18.17 11.52
CA ASP A 104 -10.33 18.73 11.71
C ASP A 104 -9.98 19.82 10.67
N LEU A 105 -10.49 19.69 9.44
CA LEU A 105 -10.09 20.50 8.28
C LEU A 105 -11.23 21.28 7.64
N GLY A 106 -12.48 21.00 8.05
CA GLY A 106 -13.65 21.53 7.39
C GLY A 106 -14.10 20.71 6.17
N VAL A 107 -15.27 21.05 5.65
CA VAL A 107 -15.96 20.28 4.61
C VAL A 107 -15.20 20.27 3.29
N GLU A 108 -14.67 21.42 2.88
CA GLU A 108 -14.01 21.59 1.58
C GLU A 108 -12.77 20.71 1.46
N GLU A 109 -11.88 20.75 2.45
CA GLU A 109 -10.66 19.93 2.45
C GLU A 109 -10.97 18.44 2.64
N ALA A 110 -12.00 18.08 3.42
CA ALA A 110 -12.44 16.69 3.55
C ALA A 110 -12.94 16.11 2.22
N LEU A 111 -13.75 16.86 1.47
CA LEU A 111 -14.20 16.46 0.13
C LEU A 111 -13.04 16.39 -0.86
N LYS A 112 -12.07 17.31 -0.77
CA LYS A 112 -10.87 17.29 -1.61
C LYS A 112 -10.03 16.03 -1.38
N ILE A 113 -9.89 15.60 -0.13
CA ILE A 113 -9.23 14.33 0.20
C ILE A 113 -9.99 13.15 -0.43
N ALA A 114 -11.31 13.05 -0.22
CA ALA A 114 -12.12 11.97 -0.77
C ALA A 114 -12.06 11.91 -2.32
N ARG A 115 -12.12 13.07 -2.98
CA ARG A 115 -11.92 13.19 -4.44
C ARG A 115 -10.54 12.69 -4.87
N LEU A 116 -9.49 13.09 -4.16
CA LEU A 116 -8.12 12.69 -4.48
C LEU A 116 -7.92 11.18 -4.35
N GLU A 117 -8.39 10.57 -3.25
CA GLU A 117 -8.31 9.12 -3.03
C GLU A 117 -8.99 8.35 -4.17
N TYR A 118 -10.17 8.81 -4.56
CA TYR A 118 -10.97 8.20 -5.59
C TYR A 118 -10.39 8.42 -7.01
N ALA A 119 -9.94 9.64 -7.31
CA ALA A 119 -9.26 9.96 -8.56
C ALA A 119 -7.99 9.10 -8.73
N ASN A 120 -7.25 8.85 -7.65
CA ASN A 120 -6.06 8.00 -7.69
C ASN A 120 -6.37 6.53 -8.02
N ILE A 121 -7.55 6.01 -7.64
CA ILE A 121 -8.01 4.72 -8.15
C ILE A 121 -8.16 4.80 -9.67
N LYS A 122 -9.00 5.71 -10.17
CA LYS A 122 -9.31 5.84 -11.59
C LYS A 122 -8.04 6.05 -12.43
N GLU A 123 -7.18 6.98 -12.04
CA GLU A 123 -5.95 7.30 -12.77
C GLU A 123 -4.91 6.17 -12.71
N THR A 124 -4.81 5.40 -11.63
CA THR A 124 -3.95 4.20 -11.60
C THR A 124 -4.37 3.20 -12.67
N HIS A 125 -5.67 2.89 -12.75
CA HIS A 125 -6.19 1.91 -13.69
C HIS A 125 -6.14 2.42 -15.14
N LYS A 126 -6.39 3.71 -15.35
CA LYS A 126 -6.28 4.38 -16.65
C LYS A 126 -4.84 4.43 -17.15
N LEU A 127 -3.89 4.86 -16.31
CA LEU A 127 -2.47 4.91 -16.67
C LEU A 127 -1.93 3.52 -17.04
N ALA A 128 -2.35 2.47 -16.32
CA ALA A 128 -2.00 1.10 -16.68
C ALA A 128 -2.49 0.71 -18.07
N GLN A 129 -3.69 1.17 -18.47
CA GLN A 129 -4.24 0.94 -19.81
C GLN A 129 -3.53 1.78 -20.87
N GLU A 130 -3.30 3.08 -20.62
CA GLU A 130 -2.63 4.00 -21.54
C GLU A 130 -1.20 3.56 -21.88
N LEU A 131 -0.50 2.99 -20.90
CA LEU A 131 0.86 2.47 -21.07
C LEU A 131 0.92 0.99 -21.48
N ASP A 132 -0.23 0.35 -21.73
CA ASP A 132 -0.37 -1.08 -22.06
C ASP A 132 0.40 -2.00 -21.08
N ILE A 133 0.24 -1.74 -19.78
CA ILE A 133 0.96 -2.47 -18.74
C ILE A 133 0.20 -3.75 -18.37
N ARG A 134 0.85 -4.89 -18.60
CA ARG A 134 0.36 -6.22 -18.15
C ARG A 134 0.56 -6.44 -16.65
N CYS A 135 -0.26 -5.76 -15.85
CA CYS A 135 -0.20 -5.78 -14.39
C CYS A 135 -1.50 -6.30 -13.73
N GLU A 136 -2.29 -7.11 -14.44
CA GLU A 136 -3.54 -7.68 -13.89
C GLU A 136 -4.51 -6.57 -13.43
N ASN A 137 -4.55 -5.49 -14.22
CA ASN A 137 -5.30 -4.27 -13.96
C ASN A 137 -6.81 -4.53 -14.10
N GLN A 138 -7.56 -4.42 -13.00
CA GLN A 138 -9.01 -4.58 -13.00
C GLN A 138 -9.66 -3.56 -12.07
N LEU A 139 -10.44 -2.65 -12.66
CA LEU A 139 -11.40 -1.84 -11.93
C LEU A 139 -12.60 -2.72 -11.57
N CYS A 140 -13.05 -2.69 -10.32
CA CYS A 140 -14.16 -3.51 -9.83
C CYS A 140 -14.83 -2.85 -8.63
N SER A 141 -15.79 -3.50 -7.99
CA SER A 141 -16.27 -3.04 -6.68
C SER A 141 -15.53 -3.73 -5.55
N THR A 142 -15.54 -3.09 -4.38
CA THR A 142 -15.20 -3.70 -3.10
C THR A 142 -16.45 -3.80 -2.24
N VAL A 143 -16.46 -4.77 -1.33
CA VAL A 143 -17.44 -4.85 -0.26
C VAL A 143 -16.74 -4.83 1.10
N ASP A 144 -17.18 -3.94 1.97
CA ASP A 144 -16.86 -3.93 3.39
C ASP A 144 -17.93 -4.71 4.14
N ILE A 145 -17.58 -5.89 4.65
CA ILE A 145 -18.46 -6.68 5.50
C ILE A 145 -18.17 -6.28 6.94
N ILE A 146 -19.18 -5.74 7.63
CA ILE A 146 -19.04 -5.23 8.99
C ILE A 146 -19.51 -6.29 9.99
N TYR A 147 -18.75 -6.51 11.06
CA TYR A 147 -19.00 -7.54 12.08
C TYR A 147 -19.38 -6.95 13.46
N ASP A 148 -19.63 -5.65 13.52
CA ASP A 148 -19.91 -4.88 14.72
C ASP A 148 -21.00 -3.83 14.44
N ASP A 149 -22.03 -3.78 15.29
CA ASP A 149 -23.21 -2.92 15.06
C ASP A 149 -22.85 -1.43 15.15
N GLU A 150 -22.03 -1.05 16.15
CA GLU A 150 -21.59 0.34 16.34
C GLU A 150 -20.79 0.83 15.12
N THR A 151 -19.85 0.01 14.64
CA THR A 151 -19.07 0.30 13.43
C THR A 151 -19.95 0.46 12.20
N PHE A 152 -20.99 -0.36 12.05
CA PHE A 152 -21.92 -0.28 10.93
C PHE A 152 -22.78 0.99 10.99
N ASP A 153 -23.32 1.32 12.16
CA ASP A 153 -24.12 2.54 12.35
C ASP A 153 -23.29 3.81 12.12
N GLN A 154 -22.06 3.86 12.64
CA GLN A 154 -21.12 4.95 12.37
C GLN A 154 -20.78 5.07 10.88
N GLY A 155 -20.59 3.94 10.20
CA GLY A 155 -20.34 3.89 8.76
C GLY A 155 -21.51 4.46 7.96
N LYS A 156 -22.76 4.11 8.31
CA LYS A 156 -23.97 4.69 7.68
C LYS A 156 -24.02 6.20 7.86
N VAL A 157 -23.81 6.69 9.08
CA VAL A 157 -23.78 8.14 9.35
C VAL A 157 -22.71 8.84 8.52
N ALA A 158 -21.51 8.25 8.42
CA ALA A 158 -20.43 8.84 7.64
C ALA A 158 -20.71 8.87 6.13
N ILE A 159 -21.29 7.79 5.58
CA ILE A 159 -21.69 7.71 4.17
C ILE A 159 -22.78 8.74 3.86
N GLU A 160 -23.82 8.83 4.69
CA GLU A 160 -24.90 9.80 4.47
C GLU A 160 -24.40 11.25 4.60
N GLN A 161 -23.48 11.51 5.53
CA GLN A 161 -22.85 12.84 5.64
C GLN A 161 -21.99 13.17 4.41
N LEU A 162 -21.20 12.21 3.91
CA LEU A 162 -20.42 12.37 2.67
C LEU A 162 -21.33 12.66 1.48
N LYS A 163 -22.43 11.91 1.32
CA LYS A 163 -23.43 12.13 0.27
C LYS A 163 -24.09 13.49 0.37
N ALA A 164 -24.41 13.95 1.58
CA ALA A 164 -25.04 15.24 1.81
C ALA A 164 -24.14 16.43 1.41
N ASP A 165 -22.83 16.29 1.61
CA ASP A 165 -21.85 17.34 1.28
C ASP A 165 -21.37 17.29 -0.18
N ALA A 166 -21.46 16.12 -0.82
CA ALA A 166 -21.05 15.91 -2.20
C ALA A 166 -22.03 16.54 -3.22
N THR A 167 -21.55 16.75 -4.45
CA THR A 167 -22.41 17.17 -5.56
C THR A 167 -23.30 16.02 -6.05
N GLU A 168 -24.31 16.32 -6.85
CA GLU A 168 -25.19 15.27 -7.42
C GLU A 168 -24.43 14.29 -8.32
N GLU A 169 -23.47 14.77 -9.10
CA GLU A 169 -22.62 13.94 -9.95
C GLU A 169 -21.77 12.97 -9.10
N GLU A 170 -21.21 13.47 -8.00
CA GLU A 170 -20.35 12.69 -7.10
C GLU A 170 -21.09 11.59 -6.33
N ARG A 171 -22.43 11.68 -6.24
CA ARG A 171 -23.30 10.65 -5.66
C ARG A 171 -23.61 9.51 -6.63
N GLN A 172 -23.30 9.68 -7.92
CA GLN A 172 -23.67 8.79 -9.01
C GLN A 172 -22.43 8.26 -9.76
N ASN A 173 -22.62 7.44 -10.81
CA ASN A 173 -21.58 7.03 -11.76
C ASN A 173 -20.30 6.47 -11.13
N ASP A 174 -20.50 5.65 -10.10
CA ASP A 174 -19.46 5.08 -9.27
C ASP A 174 -18.58 6.09 -8.53
N GLU A 175 -18.81 7.40 -8.58
CA GLU A 175 -17.95 8.48 -8.06
C GLU A 175 -17.75 8.43 -6.52
N MET A 176 -16.94 9.35 -5.98
CA MET A 176 -16.42 9.26 -4.59
C MET A 176 -17.47 9.15 -3.47
N ALA A 177 -18.73 9.54 -3.71
CA ALA A 177 -19.84 9.43 -2.76
C ALA A 177 -20.90 8.37 -3.17
N CYS A 178 -20.60 7.54 -4.18
CA CYS A 178 -21.44 6.45 -4.63
C CYS A 178 -21.23 5.19 -3.78
N TYR A 179 -22.10 5.00 -2.79
CA TYR A 179 -22.09 3.85 -1.88
C TYR A 179 -23.45 3.15 -1.85
N SER A 180 -23.42 1.83 -1.97
CA SER A 180 -24.55 0.95 -1.66
C SER A 180 -24.45 0.45 -0.22
N ILE A 181 -25.54 0.57 0.54
CA ILE A 181 -25.64 0.11 1.93
C ILE A 181 -26.53 -1.13 1.95
N TYR A 182 -26.02 -2.21 2.55
CA TYR A 182 -26.76 -3.45 2.74
C TYR A 182 -26.97 -3.70 4.23
N GLU A 183 -28.23 -3.74 4.64
CA GLU A 183 -28.62 -4.07 6.00
C GLU A 183 -28.41 -5.56 6.32
N LYS A 184 -28.37 -5.89 7.61
CA LYS A 184 -28.28 -7.27 8.09
C LYS A 184 -29.38 -8.15 7.50
N GLY A 185 -29.00 -9.30 6.94
CA GLY A 185 -29.96 -10.28 6.43
C GLY A 185 -29.31 -11.45 5.69
N GLU A 186 -30.12 -12.43 5.31
CA GLU A 186 -29.64 -13.58 4.52
C GLU A 186 -29.11 -13.16 3.13
N SER A 187 -29.60 -12.04 2.60
CA SER A 187 -29.18 -11.50 1.30
C SER A 187 -27.69 -11.19 1.26
N ILE A 188 -27.11 -10.57 2.30
CA ILE A 188 -25.67 -10.26 2.33
C ILE A 188 -24.82 -11.54 2.40
N LEU A 189 -25.29 -12.57 3.11
CA LEU A 189 -24.57 -13.84 3.24
C LEU A 189 -24.51 -14.57 1.89
N GLN A 190 -25.63 -14.62 1.18
CA GLN A 190 -25.72 -15.27 -0.13
C GLN A 190 -25.01 -14.45 -1.21
N GLN A 191 -25.21 -13.13 -1.26
CA GLN A 191 -24.65 -12.25 -2.28
C GLN A 191 -23.13 -12.17 -2.20
N PHE A 192 -22.58 -12.12 -0.98
CA PHE A 192 -21.14 -11.95 -0.77
C PHE A 192 -20.42 -13.23 -0.29
N TYR A 193 -21.14 -14.35 -0.25
CA TYR A 193 -20.65 -15.69 0.12
C TYR A 193 -20.07 -15.79 1.54
N VAL A 194 -20.40 -14.83 2.41
CA VAL A 194 -19.87 -14.79 3.79
C VAL A 194 -20.67 -15.71 4.71
N SER A 195 -19.98 -16.27 5.70
CA SER A 195 -20.59 -17.11 6.71
C SER A 195 -21.46 -16.32 7.68
N VAL A 196 -22.44 -16.99 8.28
CA VAL A 196 -23.33 -16.46 9.33
C VAL A 196 -22.56 -15.93 10.56
N LYS A 197 -21.34 -16.41 10.77
CA LYS A 197 -20.42 -15.97 11.82
C LYS A 197 -18.98 -16.18 11.40
N ASN A 198 -18.05 -15.44 11.99
CA ASN A 198 -16.62 -15.71 11.84
C ASN A 198 -16.25 -17.04 12.49
N GLY A 199 -15.86 -18.03 11.67
CA GLY A 199 -15.46 -19.37 12.11
C GLY A 199 -13.99 -19.53 12.46
N ASN A 200 -13.18 -18.46 12.42
CA ASN A 200 -11.75 -18.54 12.70
C ASN A 200 -11.51 -18.88 14.18
N LEU A 201 -10.74 -19.95 14.44
CA LEU A 201 -10.46 -20.46 15.78
C LEU A 201 -9.66 -19.49 16.66
N GLU A 202 -8.98 -18.51 16.06
CA GLU A 202 -8.25 -17.48 16.79
C GLU A 202 -9.16 -16.31 17.24
N VAL A 203 -10.43 -16.29 16.81
CA VAL A 203 -11.41 -15.26 17.18
C VAL A 203 -12.25 -15.77 18.35
N GLN A 204 -12.06 -15.15 19.52
CA GLN A 204 -12.72 -15.59 20.75
C GLN A 204 -14.16 -15.09 20.89
N LYS A 205 -14.46 -13.92 20.32
CA LYS A 205 -15.78 -13.30 20.37
C LYS A 205 -16.65 -13.81 19.23
N ILE A 206 -17.95 -13.96 19.48
CA ILE A 206 -18.89 -14.25 18.40
C ILE A 206 -19.03 -12.98 17.56
N GLU A 207 -18.59 -13.07 16.31
CA GLU A 207 -18.69 -12.01 15.32
C GLU A 207 -19.62 -12.47 14.20
N GLN A 208 -20.64 -11.69 13.90
CA GLN A 208 -21.61 -11.96 12.84
C GLN A 208 -21.71 -10.75 11.92
N PRO A 209 -21.89 -10.92 10.60
CA PRO A 209 -22.14 -9.80 9.72
C PRO A 209 -23.35 -8.97 10.19
N THR A 210 -23.15 -7.68 10.37
CA THR A 210 -24.17 -6.69 10.78
C THR A 210 -24.66 -5.85 9.60
N GLY A 211 -23.87 -5.79 8.53
CA GLY A 211 -24.22 -5.12 7.28
C GLY A 211 -23.03 -5.08 6.34
N ALA A 212 -23.22 -4.42 5.19
CA ALA A 212 -22.14 -4.21 4.24
C ALA A 212 -22.21 -2.87 3.50
N PHE A 213 -21.04 -2.37 3.09
CA PHE A 213 -20.92 -1.21 2.19
C PHE A 213 -20.23 -1.62 0.90
N GLN A 214 -20.82 -1.32 -0.25
CA GLN A 214 -20.23 -1.59 -1.57
C GLN A 214 -19.99 -0.29 -2.33
N TYR A 215 -18.80 -0.17 -2.92
CA TYR A 215 -18.34 1.02 -3.65
C TYR A 215 -17.20 0.67 -4.62
N LEU A 216 -16.75 1.64 -5.42
CA LEU A 216 -15.68 1.44 -6.40
C LEU A 216 -14.35 1.09 -5.74
N ALA A 217 -13.66 0.15 -6.35
CA ALA A 217 -12.30 -0.23 -6.03
C ALA A 217 -11.59 -0.79 -7.27
N GLY A 218 -10.57 -1.58 -7.04
CA GLY A 218 -9.89 -2.33 -8.07
C GLY A 218 -8.78 -3.17 -7.47
N ARG A 219 -8.16 -3.95 -8.34
CA ARG A 219 -7.04 -4.81 -8.01
C ARG A 219 -6.04 -4.79 -9.14
N ILE A 220 -4.78 -4.98 -8.79
CA ILE A 220 -3.67 -4.86 -9.72
C ILE A 220 -2.38 -5.36 -9.05
N ASN A 221 -1.54 -6.03 -9.82
CA ASN A 221 -0.20 -6.42 -9.42
C ASN A 221 0.68 -5.15 -9.29
N ALA A 222 0.82 -4.65 -8.06
CA ALA A 222 1.55 -3.41 -7.75
C ALA A 222 3.01 -3.45 -8.21
N TYR A 223 3.68 -4.60 -8.05
CA TYR A 223 5.06 -4.78 -8.45
C TYR A 223 5.23 -4.63 -9.97
N ARG A 224 4.40 -5.33 -10.76
CA ARG A 224 4.43 -5.22 -12.23
C ARG A 224 4.03 -3.84 -12.71
N PHE A 225 3.04 -3.20 -12.08
CA PHE A 225 2.64 -1.84 -12.41
C PHE A 225 3.82 -0.87 -12.26
N SER A 226 4.41 -0.79 -11.06
CA SER A 226 5.50 0.15 -10.79
C SER A 226 6.76 -0.17 -11.60
N THR A 227 7.19 -1.43 -11.67
CA THR A 227 8.39 -1.79 -12.45
C THR A 227 8.23 -1.57 -13.95
N SER A 228 7.00 -1.63 -14.49
CA SER A 228 6.75 -1.33 -15.90
C SER A 228 6.82 0.17 -16.20
N ILE A 229 6.30 1.02 -15.30
CA ILE A 229 6.48 2.48 -15.41
C ILE A 229 7.96 2.83 -15.23
N LEU A 230 8.64 2.20 -14.30
CA LEU A 230 10.08 2.38 -14.10
C LEU A 230 10.87 2.02 -15.37
N LYS A 231 10.47 0.97 -16.10
CA LYS A 231 11.03 0.63 -17.42
C LYS A 231 10.77 1.71 -18.48
N VAL A 232 9.64 2.41 -18.43
CA VAL A 232 9.41 3.59 -19.27
C VAL A 232 10.39 4.71 -18.89
N CYS A 233 10.60 4.96 -17.60
CA CYS A 233 11.53 5.98 -17.13
C CYS A 233 12.98 5.68 -17.53
N VAL A 234 13.45 4.44 -17.37
CA VAL A 234 14.80 4.02 -17.80
C VAL A 234 15.00 4.22 -19.30
N ARG A 235 14.01 3.86 -20.13
CA ARG A 235 14.05 4.13 -21.59
C ARG A 235 14.12 5.61 -21.93
N LYS A 236 13.65 6.48 -21.03
CA LYS A 236 13.70 7.94 -21.15
C LYS A 236 14.96 8.58 -20.54
N GLY A 237 15.90 7.78 -20.03
CA GLY A 237 17.19 8.27 -19.53
C GLY A 237 17.32 8.31 -18.00
N LEU A 238 16.36 7.78 -17.24
CA LEU A 238 16.54 7.55 -15.80
C LEU A 238 17.73 6.62 -15.57
N GLN A 239 18.65 7.03 -14.71
CA GLN A 239 19.70 6.16 -14.18
C GLN A 239 19.23 5.46 -12.91
N LEU A 240 18.96 4.15 -12.99
CA LEU A 240 18.51 3.35 -11.86
C LEU A 240 19.68 2.56 -11.25
N CYS A 241 19.89 2.74 -9.95
CA CYS A 241 20.88 1.99 -9.17
C CYS A 241 20.19 1.23 -8.04
N THR A 242 19.98 -0.06 -8.23
CA THR A 242 19.51 -0.98 -7.19
C THR A 242 20.68 -1.49 -6.35
N ASN A 243 20.41 -2.04 -5.17
CA ASN A 243 21.43 -2.47 -4.21
C ASN A 243 22.43 -1.34 -3.84
N THR A 244 21.96 -0.09 -3.88
CA THR A 244 22.75 1.12 -3.59
C THR A 244 22.09 1.88 -2.43
N PRO A 245 22.28 1.41 -1.18
CA PRO A 245 21.72 2.09 -0.01
C PRO A 245 22.34 3.48 0.16
N VAL A 246 21.47 4.47 0.40
CA VAL A 246 21.89 5.81 0.83
C VAL A 246 22.03 5.81 2.35
N HIS A 247 23.12 6.39 2.86
CA HIS A 247 23.43 6.45 4.28
C HIS A 247 23.29 7.84 4.88
N SER A 248 23.54 8.89 4.09
CA SER A 248 23.37 10.27 4.53
C SER A 248 23.20 11.22 3.35
N ILE A 249 22.57 12.37 3.61
CA ILE A 249 22.41 13.46 2.67
C ILE A 249 22.91 14.72 3.38
N LEU A 250 23.88 15.41 2.81
CA LEU A 250 24.41 16.66 3.36
C LEU A 250 24.39 17.73 2.29
N GLN A 251 24.18 18.98 2.69
CA GLN A 251 24.40 20.10 1.77
C GLN A 251 25.89 20.14 1.41
N SER A 252 26.19 20.23 0.13
CA SER A 252 27.55 20.25 -0.39
C SER A 252 28.30 21.49 0.10
N ALA A 253 29.60 21.32 0.34
CA ALA A 253 30.49 22.42 0.70
C ALA A 253 30.81 23.33 -0.50
N GLU A 254 30.53 22.88 -1.73
CA GLU A 254 30.69 23.67 -2.94
C GLU A 254 29.68 24.82 -2.97
N TYR A 255 30.20 26.04 -3.03
CA TYR A 255 29.36 27.24 -3.05
C TYR A 255 28.68 27.40 -4.42
N SER A 256 27.36 27.35 -4.44
CA SER A 256 26.53 27.63 -5.61
C SER A 256 25.71 28.90 -5.38
N THR A 257 25.76 29.83 -6.33
CA THR A 257 25.04 31.11 -6.28
C THR A 257 23.56 31.00 -6.65
N GLU A 258 23.12 29.88 -7.21
CA GLU A 258 21.75 29.72 -7.75
C GLU A 258 20.85 28.89 -6.83
N ALA A 259 21.32 27.73 -6.38
CA ALA A 259 20.59 26.78 -5.55
C ALA A 259 21.55 25.87 -4.76
N PRO A 260 21.15 25.37 -3.57
CA PRO A 260 21.95 24.39 -2.83
C PRO A 260 22.17 23.13 -3.68
N ILE A 261 23.35 22.54 -3.54
CA ILE A 261 23.68 21.21 -4.07
C ILE A 261 23.78 20.28 -2.86
N TYR A 262 23.36 19.04 -3.03
CA TYR A 262 23.38 18.01 -2.01
C TYR A 262 24.31 16.86 -2.39
N ASP A 263 25.16 16.47 -1.46
CA ASP A 263 25.99 15.28 -1.53
C ASP A 263 25.19 14.11 -0.93
N VAL A 264 24.84 13.14 -1.78
CA VAL A 264 24.10 11.92 -1.41
C VAL A 264 25.11 10.79 -1.29
N PHE A 265 25.36 10.35 -0.05
CA PHE A 265 26.37 9.35 0.25
C PHE A 265 25.79 7.94 0.17
N THR A 266 26.37 7.11 -0.69
CA THR A 266 26.03 5.70 -0.85
C THR A 266 27.16 4.81 -0.34
N GLN A 267 26.97 3.49 -0.37
CA GLN A 267 28.02 2.52 -0.04
C GLN A 267 29.23 2.61 -0.99
N TYR A 268 29.03 3.02 -2.24
CA TYR A 268 30.07 2.96 -3.27
C TYR A 268 30.61 4.33 -3.64
N ASN A 269 29.78 5.37 -3.55
CA ASN A 269 30.12 6.69 -4.06
C ASN A 269 29.29 7.84 -3.46
N THR A 270 29.66 9.06 -3.82
CA THR A 270 28.92 10.29 -3.50
C THR A 270 28.32 10.85 -4.78
N ILE A 271 27.01 11.04 -4.77
CA ILE A 271 26.26 11.58 -5.90
C ILE A 271 25.83 13.01 -5.57
N GLN A 272 26.13 13.95 -6.45
CA GLN A 272 25.69 15.33 -6.28
C GLN A 272 24.35 15.56 -6.98
N ALA A 273 23.39 16.20 -6.31
CA ALA A 273 22.11 16.57 -6.91
C ALA A 273 21.63 17.94 -6.42
N ARG A 274 20.91 18.67 -7.28
CA ARG A 274 20.26 19.95 -6.91
C ARG A 274 19.01 19.74 -6.06
N THR A 275 18.24 18.71 -6.38
CA THR A 275 17.03 18.32 -5.65
C THR A 275 17.13 16.86 -5.21
N VAL A 276 16.79 16.57 -3.95
CA VAL A 276 16.70 15.20 -3.43
C VAL A 276 15.27 14.91 -3.03
N ILE A 277 14.73 13.77 -3.50
CA ILE A 277 13.35 13.36 -3.26
C ILE A 277 13.36 12.08 -2.43
N LEU A 278 12.82 12.15 -1.22
CA LEU A 278 12.70 11.05 -0.26
C LEU A 278 11.42 10.28 -0.52
N ALA A 279 11.53 9.12 -1.18
CA ALA A 279 10.45 8.19 -1.46
C ALA A 279 10.64 6.85 -0.71
N THR A 280 11.19 6.91 0.51
CA THR A 280 11.59 5.74 1.32
C THR A 280 10.54 5.29 2.33
N ASN A 281 9.35 5.90 2.35
CA ASN A 281 8.20 5.53 3.17
C ASN A 281 8.54 5.33 4.66
N GLY A 282 8.46 4.10 5.20
CA GLY A 282 8.74 3.83 6.61
C GLY A 282 10.21 4.01 7.00
N TYR A 283 11.12 4.03 6.03
CA TYR A 283 12.56 4.16 6.28
C TYR A 283 13.04 5.62 6.28
N THR A 284 12.17 6.59 6.04
CA THR A 284 12.58 8.00 5.85
C THR A 284 13.31 8.58 7.06
N ALA A 285 12.92 8.20 8.28
CA ALA A 285 13.57 8.66 9.51
C ALA A 285 15.03 8.21 9.66
N HIS A 286 15.46 7.18 8.92
CA HIS A 286 16.87 6.79 8.84
C HIS A 286 17.74 7.88 8.18
N LEU A 287 17.20 8.52 7.14
CA LEU A 287 17.90 9.56 6.37
C LEU A 287 17.72 10.94 6.97
N ILE A 288 16.55 11.21 7.58
CA ILE A 288 16.21 12.49 8.18
C ILE A 288 15.79 12.27 9.63
N SER A 289 16.73 12.47 10.56
CA SER A 289 16.53 12.16 11.98
C SER A 289 15.40 12.96 12.64
N SER A 290 15.06 14.15 12.13
CA SER A 290 13.93 14.95 12.62
C SER A 290 12.55 14.30 12.37
N LEU A 291 12.49 13.25 11.54
CA LEU A 291 11.28 12.46 11.30
C LEU A 291 11.19 11.22 12.21
N GLN A 292 12.16 10.97 13.08
CA GLN A 292 12.07 9.92 14.10
C GLN A 292 10.87 10.19 15.01
N GLY A 293 10.04 9.18 15.22
CA GLY A 293 8.78 9.31 15.97
C GLY A 293 7.63 9.99 15.20
N VAL A 294 7.93 10.64 14.08
CA VAL A 294 6.92 11.27 13.19
C VAL A 294 6.45 10.28 12.13
N ILE A 295 7.40 9.58 11.49
CA ILE A 295 7.13 8.43 10.62
C ILE A 295 7.67 7.19 11.30
N VAL A 296 6.76 6.28 11.68
CA VAL A 296 7.09 5.06 12.40
C VAL A 296 6.99 3.86 11.45
N PRO A 297 8.06 3.06 11.27
CA PRO A 297 7.96 1.81 10.54
C PRO A 297 6.89 0.89 11.15
N LEU A 298 6.03 0.32 10.33
CA LEU A 298 5.02 -0.64 10.75
C LEU A 298 5.10 -1.87 9.86
N ARG A 299 5.36 -3.03 10.47
CA ARG A 299 5.36 -4.30 9.74
C ARG A 299 3.93 -4.82 9.56
N GLY A 300 3.52 -4.98 8.31
CA GLY A 300 2.31 -5.70 7.92
C GLY A 300 2.62 -7.12 7.47
N GLN A 301 1.63 -8.00 7.49
CA GLN A 301 1.74 -9.38 7.02
C GLN A 301 0.59 -9.74 6.09
N ILE A 302 0.89 -10.58 5.09
CA ILE A 302 -0.04 -11.01 4.04
C ILE A 302 0.13 -12.51 3.81
N THR A 303 -0.97 -13.17 3.45
CA THR A 303 -0.98 -14.55 2.99
C THR A 303 -1.65 -14.65 1.62
N VAL A 304 -1.16 -15.58 0.80
CA VAL A 304 -1.85 -16.04 -0.42
C VAL A 304 -2.39 -17.43 -0.13
N GLN A 305 -3.67 -17.64 -0.40
CA GLN A 305 -4.34 -18.90 -0.12
C GLN A 305 -5.12 -19.38 -1.34
N ARG A 306 -5.17 -20.69 -1.53
CA ARG A 306 -5.96 -21.35 -2.57
C ARG A 306 -7.31 -21.79 -1.99
N PRO A 307 -8.45 -21.42 -2.60
CA PRO A 307 -9.74 -22.03 -2.28
C PRO A 307 -9.71 -23.55 -2.38
N GLY A 308 -10.53 -24.25 -1.61
CA GLY A 308 -10.59 -25.71 -1.68
C GLY A 308 -11.17 -26.22 -3.00
N ALA A 309 -10.89 -27.47 -3.37
CA ALA A 309 -11.33 -28.04 -4.64
C ALA A 309 -12.87 -28.08 -4.81
N ALA A 310 -13.63 -28.09 -3.71
CA ALA A 310 -15.09 -28.05 -3.70
C ALA A 310 -15.66 -26.65 -3.44
N THR A 311 -14.87 -25.58 -3.65
CA THR A 311 -15.30 -24.20 -3.39
C THR A 311 -16.58 -23.85 -4.15
N LYS A 312 -17.48 -23.13 -3.48
CA LYS A 312 -18.69 -22.55 -4.09
C LYS A 312 -18.48 -21.08 -4.49
N LEU A 313 -17.29 -20.54 -4.24
CA LEU A 313 -16.96 -19.16 -4.59
C LEU A 313 -16.87 -19.02 -6.11
N PRO A 314 -17.44 -17.95 -6.71
CA PRO A 314 -17.22 -17.62 -8.11
C PRO A 314 -15.74 -17.52 -8.44
N ASP A 315 -15.33 -17.99 -9.62
CA ASP A 315 -13.96 -17.91 -10.13
C ASP A 315 -13.88 -17.09 -11.43
N PRO A 316 -13.32 -15.86 -11.39
CA PRO A 316 -12.84 -15.16 -10.20
C PRO A 316 -13.98 -14.57 -9.36
N LEU A 317 -13.72 -14.28 -8.08
CA LEU A 317 -14.65 -13.48 -7.28
C LEU A 317 -14.84 -12.10 -7.93
N PRO A 318 -16.08 -11.59 -8.03
CA PRO A 318 -16.37 -10.36 -8.77
C PRO A 318 -15.94 -9.09 -8.03
N THR A 319 -15.74 -9.18 -6.71
CA THR A 319 -15.41 -8.06 -5.84
C THR A 319 -14.16 -8.34 -5.00
N THR A 320 -13.55 -7.26 -4.51
CA THR A 320 -12.57 -7.32 -3.43
C THR A 320 -13.27 -7.12 -2.09
N TYR A 321 -12.62 -7.49 -0.99
CA TYR A 321 -13.27 -7.51 0.32
C TYR A 321 -12.47 -6.70 1.35
N SER A 322 -13.16 -6.14 2.32
CA SER A 322 -12.62 -5.97 3.65
C SER A 322 -13.58 -6.52 4.68
N PHE A 323 -13.01 -7.12 5.73
CA PHE A 323 -13.77 -7.66 6.85
C PHE A 323 -13.45 -6.78 8.04
N ILE A 324 -14.41 -5.96 8.45
CA ILE A 324 -14.22 -4.91 9.44
C ILE A 324 -14.91 -5.32 10.73
N TYR A 325 -14.14 -5.35 11.81
CA TYR A 325 -14.60 -5.64 13.16
C TYR A 325 -14.21 -4.48 14.07
N ARG A 326 -14.75 -4.48 15.28
CA ARG A 326 -14.61 -3.38 16.24
C ARG A 326 -13.18 -2.86 16.42
N ASP A 327 -12.21 -3.78 16.49
CA ASP A 327 -10.82 -3.48 16.83
C ASP A 327 -9.88 -3.50 15.60
N GLY A 328 -10.40 -3.64 14.37
CA GLY A 328 -9.54 -3.72 13.18
C GLY A 328 -10.21 -4.22 11.91
N TYR A 329 -9.39 -4.58 10.93
CA TYR A 329 -9.88 -5.10 9.65
C TYR A 329 -8.86 -5.97 8.93
N GLU A 330 -9.35 -6.81 8.03
CA GLU A 330 -8.57 -7.42 6.95
C GLU A 330 -9.00 -6.89 5.60
N TYR A 331 -8.08 -6.91 4.65
CA TYR A 331 -8.34 -6.58 3.25
C TYR A 331 -7.94 -7.76 2.37
N MET A 332 -8.74 -8.03 1.35
CA MET A 332 -8.56 -9.18 0.49
C MET A 332 -8.86 -8.85 -0.97
N ILE A 333 -8.03 -9.35 -1.88
CA ILE A 333 -8.34 -9.39 -3.31
C ILE A 333 -8.33 -10.83 -3.83
N PRO A 334 -9.20 -11.18 -4.78
CA PRO A 334 -8.99 -12.34 -5.64
C PRO A 334 -7.93 -12.02 -6.68
N ARG A 335 -7.07 -12.98 -7.02
CA ARG A 335 -6.12 -12.92 -8.14
C ARG A 335 -6.38 -14.11 -9.07
N PRO A 336 -6.90 -13.90 -10.29
CA PRO A 336 -7.10 -14.99 -11.26
C PRO A 336 -5.74 -15.51 -11.72
N LEU A 337 -5.66 -16.82 -11.99
CA LEU A 337 -4.45 -17.46 -12.47
C LEU A 337 -4.52 -17.68 -13.99
N PRO A 338 -3.38 -17.67 -14.71
CA PRO A 338 -3.35 -17.90 -16.15
C PRO A 338 -3.93 -19.27 -16.57
N GLU A 339 -3.82 -20.28 -15.71
CA GLU A 339 -4.25 -21.66 -15.99
C GLU A 339 -5.71 -21.93 -15.56
N GLY A 340 -6.43 -20.90 -15.11
CA GLY A 340 -7.73 -21.04 -14.45
C GLY A 340 -7.59 -21.20 -12.94
N GLY A 341 -8.68 -20.94 -12.20
CA GLY A 341 -8.60 -20.78 -10.76
C GLY A 341 -8.21 -19.36 -10.34
N GLN A 342 -8.19 -19.17 -9.03
CA GLN A 342 -7.76 -17.94 -8.39
C GLN A 342 -7.03 -18.23 -7.09
N HIS A 343 -6.17 -17.30 -6.69
CA HIS A 343 -5.68 -17.21 -5.33
C HIS A 343 -6.34 -16.05 -4.60
N MET A 344 -6.55 -16.20 -3.30
CA MET A 344 -7.01 -15.13 -2.41
C MET A 344 -5.82 -14.54 -1.68
N ILE A 345 -5.63 -13.23 -1.82
CA ILE A 345 -4.54 -12.49 -1.18
C ILE A 345 -5.17 -11.69 -0.05
N ILE A 346 -4.85 -12.05 1.19
CA ILE A 346 -5.42 -11.43 2.39
C ILE A 346 -4.33 -10.92 3.33
N GLY A 347 -4.45 -9.65 3.72
CA GLY A 347 -3.56 -9.00 4.69
C GLY A 347 -4.36 -8.39 5.85
N GLY A 348 -3.68 -8.16 6.97
CA GLY A 348 -4.28 -7.60 8.19
C GLY A 348 -3.84 -8.37 9.44
N GLY A 349 -4.76 -8.60 10.38
CA GLY A 349 -4.48 -9.31 11.64
C GLY A 349 -3.83 -8.47 12.74
N LEU A 350 -3.50 -7.20 12.49
CA LEU A 350 -2.97 -6.28 13.49
C LEU A 350 -3.97 -6.05 14.64
N GLY A 351 -5.24 -5.80 14.33
CA GLY A 351 -6.32 -5.65 15.33
C GLY A 351 -6.66 -6.92 16.11
N ARG A 352 -6.02 -8.05 15.80
CA ARG A 352 -6.14 -9.31 16.54
C ARG A 352 -4.96 -9.55 17.49
N GLN A 353 -3.95 -8.69 17.45
CA GLN A 353 -2.81 -8.75 18.35
C GLN A 353 -3.06 -7.95 19.63
N PRO A 354 -2.35 -8.24 20.73
CA PRO A 354 -2.37 -7.40 21.91
C PRO A 354 -2.05 -5.93 21.59
N GLU A 355 -2.73 -5.01 22.26
CA GLU A 355 -2.55 -3.56 22.07
C GLU A 355 -2.63 -3.13 20.59
N ASP A 356 -3.58 -3.69 19.84
CA ASP A 356 -3.83 -3.38 18.42
C ASP A 356 -2.60 -3.54 17.52
N GLY A 357 -1.73 -4.50 17.87
CA GLY A 357 -0.51 -4.77 17.13
C GLY A 357 0.61 -3.77 17.41
N ALA A 358 0.59 -3.09 18.57
CA ALA A 358 1.66 -2.18 19.00
C ALA A 358 3.06 -2.79 18.81
N GLY A 359 3.21 -4.11 19.03
CA GLY A 359 4.45 -4.86 18.83
C GLY A 359 5.04 -4.85 17.41
N GLU A 360 4.27 -4.46 16.39
CA GLU A 360 4.73 -4.38 14.99
C GLU A 360 5.24 -2.98 14.60
N PHE A 361 5.02 -1.95 15.43
CA PHE A 361 5.55 -0.60 15.23
C PHE A 361 7.04 -0.51 15.56
N GLY A 362 7.78 0.37 14.89
CA GLY A 362 9.23 0.50 15.03
C GLY A 362 10.02 -0.68 14.45
N THR A 363 9.36 -1.57 13.71
CA THR A 363 9.99 -2.75 13.12
C THR A 363 10.33 -2.47 11.65
N VAL A 364 11.61 -2.63 11.31
CA VAL A 364 12.12 -2.61 9.92
C VAL A 364 12.48 -4.01 9.39
N ASP A 365 12.38 -5.03 10.24
CA ASP A 365 12.70 -6.42 9.89
C ASP A 365 11.54 -7.12 9.17
N ASP A 366 11.61 -7.17 7.83
CA ASP A 366 10.73 -7.96 6.96
C ASP A 366 11.33 -9.32 6.53
N SER A 367 12.32 -9.83 7.27
CA SER A 367 12.90 -11.18 7.10
C SER A 367 12.18 -12.28 7.91
N SER A 368 11.28 -11.88 8.81
CA SER A 368 10.55 -12.78 9.70
C SER A 368 9.04 -12.57 9.64
N LEU A 369 8.29 -13.61 10.02
CA LEU A 369 6.83 -13.58 10.22
C LEU A 369 6.51 -13.40 11.70
N ASN A 370 5.37 -12.79 12.02
CA ASN A 370 4.79 -12.88 13.36
C ASN A 370 3.93 -14.17 13.45
N PRO A 371 4.28 -15.15 14.31
CA PRO A 371 3.56 -16.42 14.39
C PRO A 371 2.08 -16.29 14.76
N ALA A 372 1.71 -15.33 15.61
CA ALA A 372 0.32 -15.12 16.01
C ALA A 372 -0.51 -14.53 14.86
N ILE A 373 0.06 -13.57 14.10
CA ILE A 373 -0.59 -13.04 12.89
C ILE A 373 -0.69 -14.15 11.83
N SER A 374 0.33 -14.99 11.66
CA SER A 374 0.28 -16.14 10.75
C SER A 374 -0.84 -17.08 11.13
N LYS A 375 -0.92 -17.49 12.41
CA LYS A 375 -1.96 -18.41 12.89
C LYS A 375 -3.37 -17.88 12.61
N TYR A 376 -3.59 -16.58 12.81
CA TYR A 376 -4.84 -15.91 12.48
C TYR A 376 -5.13 -15.89 10.97
N LEU A 377 -4.21 -15.34 10.17
CA LEU A 377 -4.44 -15.15 8.73
C LEU A 377 -4.60 -16.49 7.99
N ARG A 378 -3.89 -17.54 8.39
CA ARG A 378 -4.04 -18.89 7.79
C ARG A 378 -5.48 -19.41 7.86
N ASN A 379 -6.25 -19.00 8.85
CA ASN A 379 -7.63 -19.47 9.09
C ASN A 379 -8.69 -18.41 8.79
N SER A 380 -8.31 -17.21 8.34
CA SER A 380 -9.24 -16.09 8.17
C SER A 380 -10.25 -16.32 7.05
N LEU A 381 -9.82 -16.84 5.89
CA LEU A 381 -10.72 -17.06 4.75
C LEU A 381 -11.75 -18.16 5.03
N VAL A 382 -11.33 -19.25 5.69
CA VAL A 382 -12.25 -20.29 6.18
C VAL A 382 -13.23 -19.70 7.20
N GLY A 383 -12.74 -18.81 8.08
CA GLY A 383 -13.57 -18.11 9.06
C GLY A 383 -14.62 -17.20 8.43
N TYR A 384 -14.23 -16.42 7.42
CA TYR A 384 -15.10 -15.43 6.79
C TYR A 384 -16.07 -16.02 5.77
N PHE A 385 -15.62 -16.92 4.90
CA PHE A 385 -16.49 -17.57 3.91
C PHE A 385 -17.21 -18.80 4.46
N GLY A 386 -16.70 -19.40 5.53
CA GLY A 386 -17.21 -20.65 6.10
C GLY A 386 -16.73 -21.87 5.32
N ALA A 387 -16.64 -23.01 6.00
CA ALA A 387 -16.12 -24.26 5.42
C ALA A 387 -16.89 -24.70 4.17
N GLU A 388 -18.21 -24.47 4.12
CA GLU A 388 -19.04 -24.87 2.97
C GLU A 388 -18.77 -24.07 1.69
N ASN A 389 -18.57 -22.75 1.79
CA ASN A 389 -18.29 -21.92 0.62
C ASN A 389 -16.81 -22.02 0.24
N TRP A 390 -15.93 -22.09 1.24
CA TRP A 390 -14.50 -22.26 1.04
C TRP A 390 -14.17 -23.62 0.41
N GLY A 391 -14.92 -24.66 0.80
CA GLY A 391 -14.94 -25.96 0.12
C GLY A 391 -13.65 -26.76 0.22
N GLU A 392 -12.92 -26.64 1.32
CA GLU A 392 -11.69 -27.40 1.56
C GLU A 392 -11.93 -28.69 2.33
N SER A 393 -11.18 -29.74 1.97
CA SER A 393 -11.08 -30.95 2.75
C SER A 393 -10.03 -30.83 3.88
N PRO A 394 -10.10 -31.69 4.92
CA PRO A 394 -9.06 -31.74 5.96
C PRO A 394 -7.65 -31.96 5.40
N GLU A 395 -7.49 -32.74 4.32
CA GLU A 395 -6.21 -32.99 3.66
C GLU A 395 -5.66 -31.72 2.98
N GLU A 396 -6.52 -30.91 2.37
CA GLU A 396 -6.13 -29.66 1.69
C GLU A 396 -5.67 -28.58 2.68
N SER A 397 -6.19 -28.58 3.91
CA SER A 397 -5.94 -27.54 4.92
C SER A 397 -4.45 -27.26 5.19
N HIS A 398 -3.60 -28.28 5.09
CA HIS A 398 -2.16 -28.19 5.31
C HIS A 398 -1.39 -27.51 4.16
N SER A 399 -2.01 -27.44 2.97
CA SER A 399 -1.40 -26.93 1.74
C SER A 399 -2.14 -25.70 1.16
N ARG A 400 -3.19 -25.23 1.83
CA ARG A 400 -3.99 -24.06 1.43
C ARG A 400 -3.14 -22.81 1.24
N VAL A 401 -2.20 -22.59 2.15
CA VAL A 401 -1.36 -21.37 2.16
C VAL A 401 -0.25 -21.55 1.15
N VAL A 402 -0.33 -20.80 0.07
CA VAL A 402 0.65 -20.81 -1.02
C VAL A 402 1.93 -20.11 -0.58
N GLN A 403 1.79 -18.95 0.07
CA GLN A 403 2.91 -18.14 0.54
C GLN A 403 2.47 -17.15 1.61
N GLU A 404 3.41 -16.76 2.47
CA GLU A 404 3.26 -15.66 3.42
C GLU A 404 4.48 -14.76 3.36
N TRP A 405 4.28 -13.46 3.57
CA TRP A 405 5.37 -12.50 3.65
C TRP A 405 4.96 -11.31 4.51
N THR A 406 5.96 -10.56 4.97
CA THR A 406 5.80 -9.29 5.67
C THR A 406 6.27 -8.13 4.80
N GLY A 407 5.83 -6.90 5.08
CA GLY A 407 6.32 -5.69 4.43
C GLY A 407 6.28 -4.50 5.38
N ILE A 408 7.16 -3.53 5.16
CA ILE A 408 7.29 -2.35 6.05
C ILE A 408 6.58 -1.14 5.44
N MET A 409 5.63 -0.59 6.20
CA MET A 409 4.89 0.63 5.90
C MET A 409 5.42 1.79 6.75
N GLY A 410 5.15 3.03 6.37
CA GLY A 410 5.35 4.19 7.25
C GLY A 410 4.03 4.65 7.83
N ALA A 411 3.87 4.58 9.15
CA ALA A 411 2.72 5.09 9.87
C ALA A 411 3.01 6.51 10.39
N THR A 412 2.00 7.36 10.40
CA THR A 412 2.03 8.73 10.94
C THR A 412 0.93 8.88 11.98
N ALA A 413 1.13 9.78 12.94
CA ALA A 413 0.21 9.92 14.08
C ALA A 413 -1.19 10.42 13.68
N ASP A 414 -1.29 11.20 12.60
CA ASP A 414 -2.54 11.79 12.12
C ASP A 414 -3.17 11.02 10.94
N GLY A 415 -2.54 9.90 10.54
CA GLY A 415 -3.00 9.06 9.44
C GLY A 415 -2.78 9.66 8.04
N ARG A 416 -2.05 10.78 7.91
CA ARG A 416 -1.83 11.49 6.64
C ARG A 416 -0.40 11.35 6.15
N PRO A 417 -0.16 11.30 4.83
CA PRO A 417 1.20 11.26 4.28
C PRO A 417 1.89 12.63 4.35
N PHE A 418 3.21 12.61 4.28
CA PHE A 418 4.02 13.79 4.04
C PHE A 418 4.36 13.89 2.55
N VAL A 419 3.87 14.94 1.91
CA VAL A 419 4.14 15.23 0.48
C VAL A 419 4.47 16.71 0.31
N GLY A 420 5.67 17.02 -0.18
CA GLY A 420 6.11 18.39 -0.43
C GLY A 420 7.58 18.66 -0.13
N GLU A 421 7.99 19.93 -0.20
CA GLU A 421 9.33 20.36 0.19
C GLU A 421 9.48 20.33 1.72
N MET A 422 10.62 19.87 2.20
CA MET A 422 10.92 19.78 3.63
C MET A 422 11.07 21.18 4.25
N PRO A 423 10.43 21.44 5.40
CA PRO A 423 10.57 22.71 6.09
C PRO A 423 12.05 23.03 6.37
N SER A 424 12.48 24.23 6.01
CA SER A 424 13.84 24.73 6.23
C SER A 424 14.97 23.95 5.53
N GLN A 425 14.65 23.07 4.57
CA GLN A 425 15.63 22.32 3.76
C GLN A 425 15.31 22.45 2.27
N LYS A 426 15.62 23.62 1.70
CA LYS A 426 15.31 23.94 0.30
C LYS A 426 15.96 22.93 -0.66
N GLY A 427 15.17 22.30 -1.53
CA GLY A 427 15.64 21.28 -2.46
C GLY A 427 15.57 19.85 -1.92
N ILE A 428 15.18 19.64 -0.66
CA ILE A 428 14.80 18.32 -0.15
C ILE A 428 13.29 18.18 -0.17
N TRP A 429 12.78 17.16 -0.84
CA TRP A 429 11.36 16.85 -0.95
C TRP A 429 11.05 15.49 -0.34
N ILE A 430 9.82 15.29 0.13
CA ILE A 430 9.35 14.05 0.72
C ILE A 430 8.06 13.58 0.06
N SER A 431 7.92 12.27 -0.08
CA SER A 431 6.69 11.56 -0.43
C SER A 431 6.68 10.22 0.33
N ALA A 432 6.21 10.24 1.59
CA ALA A 432 6.35 9.14 2.54
C ALA A 432 5.26 9.13 3.62
N GLY A 433 5.25 8.09 4.46
CA GLY A 433 4.34 8.00 5.61
C GLY A 433 2.91 7.67 5.20
N PHE A 434 2.74 6.73 4.27
CA PHE A 434 1.43 6.50 3.65
C PHE A 434 0.45 5.64 4.43
N ASN A 435 0.71 5.23 5.68
CA ASN A 435 -0.26 4.55 6.56
C ASN A 435 -0.89 3.27 5.99
N GLY A 436 -0.17 2.50 5.16
CA GLY A 436 -0.73 1.33 4.46
C GLY A 436 -1.64 1.66 3.27
N HIS A 437 -1.76 2.94 2.95
CA HIS A 437 -2.60 3.57 1.93
C HIS A 437 -1.78 4.19 0.78
N GLY A 438 -0.50 3.84 0.63
CA GLY A 438 0.44 4.48 -0.31
C GLY A 438 0.13 4.38 -1.79
N ARG A 439 -0.97 3.71 -2.15
CA ARG A 439 -1.51 3.71 -3.51
C ARG A 439 -2.51 4.84 -3.78
N PHE A 440 -2.99 5.52 -2.74
CA PHE A 440 -3.98 6.61 -2.84
C PHE A 440 -3.38 8.01 -2.90
N TRP A 441 -2.05 8.14 -2.87
CA TRP A 441 -1.38 9.43 -2.67
C TRP A 441 -0.18 9.66 -3.59
N GLY A 442 0.17 8.67 -4.40
CA GLY A 442 1.40 8.63 -5.19
C GLY A 442 1.21 8.95 -6.65
#